data_AF-A0A914WYY0-F1
#
_entry.id   AF-A0A914WYY0-F1
#
_cell.length_a   1.000
_cell.length_b   1.000
_cell.length_c   1.000
_cell.angle_alpha   90.00
_cell.angle_beta   90.00
_cell.angle_gamma   90.00
#
_symmetry.space_group_name_H-M   'P 1'
#
loop_
_entity.id
_entity.type
_entity.pdbx_description
1 polymer ?
#
loop_
_entity_poly.entity_id
_entity_poly.type
_entity_poly.pdbx_seq_one_letter_code
_entity_poly.pdbx_strand_id
1 'polypeptide(L)'
;MYSKTNTARLDLSFFDIEHLKGLKDNIKAAPKEYKAFLKTVPDLIENLGQAHQFLEDHLKEVLSSFCLPSTPWDMLDASQTQDTEQLTALCTKHNFHHLYCSINHVINYGEKLKTLLRLGQHIQPCDDNQLNTLEETVLPVKKLQTTLLEHLLRITKQPPPVINVGDSFETEVCLLANISPVAPALRIRIIKAADAEKLVSGAATCEEIESSATIAENRAALLEYGQIWISHFKKKPLLKKISHSWNVDGEHLNKSDNQKCVLLYEIVPNFEKSQNSASLERIWTLSHPFLIINDLTQYSDAFATILWDRIFDGKDTEWCKLSTVLSKVFSYLTGATKRSLSESDLLYFRRKLGISSDSGTVSLKRFSKEDVDSDLRFSFWSWFCSICKIIRANLLPYWEKGYLMGFDTKESIAQKMLYVKKCCFLLRFSDSQLGALSISRFDFDSSREHRHTAFLLPPDQELHSLTKQLENFDRLKDIDYICDKNFTLINKKLFLDSPDLIIERSNQSELNADNKEAYSIYIQCMNGLWNFLPKPFSS
;
A
#
# COMPACT_ATOMS: atom_id res chain seq x y z
N MET A 1 -31.14 -31.95 -2.29
CA MET A 1 -30.64 -30.60 -1.89
C MET A 1 -29.40 -30.15 -2.66
N TYR A 2 -28.50 -31.03 -3.12
CA TYR A 2 -27.22 -30.61 -3.74
C TYR A 2 -26.99 -31.22 -5.13
N SER A 3 -26.58 -30.39 -6.09
CA SER A 3 -26.23 -30.79 -7.47
C SER A 3 -24.74 -31.14 -7.58
N LYS A 4 -24.42 -32.35 -8.08
CA LYS A 4 -23.06 -32.81 -8.39
C LYS A 4 -22.60 -32.32 -9.76
N THR A 5 -22.30 -31.04 -9.90
CA THR A 5 -21.52 -30.48 -11.03
C THR A 5 -20.72 -29.28 -10.55
N ASN A 6 -19.63 -28.93 -11.25
CA ASN A 6 -18.52 -27.99 -10.89
C ASN A 6 -18.86 -26.58 -10.37
N THR A 7 -20.13 -26.27 -10.12
CA THR A 7 -20.58 -25.18 -9.25
C THR A 7 -21.76 -25.71 -8.45
N ALA A 8 -21.52 -26.37 -7.31
CA ALA A 8 -22.59 -26.84 -6.47
C ALA A 8 -23.42 -25.62 -6.02
N ARG A 9 -24.70 -25.58 -6.39
CA ARG A 9 -25.65 -24.54 -5.97
C ARG A 9 -26.59 -25.12 -4.93
N LEU A 10 -26.85 -24.35 -3.88
CA LEU A 10 -27.91 -24.65 -2.92
C LEU A 10 -29.26 -24.49 -3.63
N ASP A 11 -30.08 -25.53 -3.63
CA ASP A 11 -31.44 -25.45 -4.14
C ASP A 11 -32.33 -24.68 -3.15
N LEU A 12 -32.64 -23.42 -3.47
CA LEU A 12 -33.42 -22.54 -2.61
C LEU A 12 -34.91 -22.85 -2.60
N SER A 13 -35.40 -23.73 -3.48
CA SER A 13 -36.84 -24.09 -3.55
C SER A 13 -37.34 -24.78 -2.28
N PHE A 14 -36.45 -25.42 -1.53
CA PHE A 14 -36.74 -26.01 -0.22
C PHE A 14 -37.05 -24.95 0.88
N PHE A 15 -36.71 -23.69 0.63
CA PHE A 15 -36.90 -22.58 1.57
C PHE A 15 -37.97 -21.61 1.03
N ASP A 16 -39.22 -22.06 0.95
CA ASP A 16 -40.34 -21.27 0.42
C ASP A 16 -40.80 -20.18 1.40
N ILE A 17 -40.26 -18.99 1.19
CA ILE A 17 -40.56 -17.78 1.97
C ILE A 17 -42.00 -17.29 1.77
N GLU A 18 -42.61 -17.50 0.59
CA GLU A 18 -43.97 -17.04 0.31
C GLU A 18 -45.00 -17.98 0.96
N HIS A 19 -44.71 -19.28 1.02
CA HIS A 19 -45.52 -20.22 1.81
C HIS A 19 -45.58 -19.83 3.29
N LEU A 20 -44.43 -19.51 3.91
CA LEU A 20 -44.38 -19.03 5.30
C LEU A 20 -45.19 -17.74 5.50
N LYS A 21 -45.14 -16.83 4.53
CA LYS A 21 -45.89 -15.58 4.56
C LYS A 21 -47.40 -15.81 4.46
N GLY A 22 -47.85 -16.67 3.54
CA GLY A 22 -49.26 -17.04 3.40
C GLY A 22 -49.81 -17.73 4.65
N LEU A 23 -49.02 -18.61 5.27
CA LEU A 23 -49.35 -19.23 6.57
C LEU A 23 -49.46 -18.19 7.69
N LYS A 24 -48.52 -17.25 7.76
CA LYS A 24 -48.53 -16.16 8.74
C LYS A 24 -49.78 -15.29 8.62
N ASP A 25 -50.14 -14.91 7.40
CA ASP A 25 -51.27 -14.02 7.13
C ASP A 25 -52.62 -14.71 7.46
N ASN A 26 -52.70 -16.03 7.28
CA ASN A 26 -53.92 -16.83 7.52
C ASN A 26 -53.95 -17.59 8.85
N ILE A 27 -52.97 -17.39 9.74
CA ILE A 27 -52.74 -18.25 10.92
C ILE A 27 -53.98 -18.35 11.84
N LYS A 28 -54.77 -17.28 11.96
CA LYS A 28 -56.00 -17.24 12.77
C LYS A 28 -57.18 -17.94 12.11
N ALA A 29 -57.22 -17.99 10.78
CA ALA A 29 -58.32 -18.56 10.01
C ALA A 29 -58.16 -20.07 9.75
N ALA A 30 -56.93 -20.60 9.83
CA ALA A 30 -56.62 -21.99 9.48
C ALA A 30 -55.77 -22.74 10.55
N PRO A 31 -56.30 -22.95 11.77
CA PRO A 31 -55.54 -23.60 12.86
C PRO A 31 -55.18 -25.06 12.56
N LYS A 32 -55.94 -25.78 11.74
CA LYS A 32 -55.61 -27.17 11.34
C LYS A 32 -54.38 -27.23 10.44
N GLU A 33 -54.22 -26.26 9.55
CA GLU A 33 -53.05 -26.17 8.65
C GLU A 33 -51.79 -25.84 9.43
N TYR A 34 -51.87 -24.91 10.39
CA TYR A 34 -50.76 -24.60 11.28
C TYR A 34 -50.30 -25.83 12.11
N LYS A 35 -51.25 -26.65 12.59
CA LYS A 35 -50.92 -27.90 13.31
C LYS A 35 -50.27 -28.95 12.43
N ALA A 36 -50.66 -29.04 11.16
CA ALA A 36 -49.99 -29.91 10.20
C ALA A 36 -48.58 -29.42 9.90
N PHE A 37 -48.41 -28.10 9.74
CA PHE A 37 -47.11 -27.45 9.55
C PHE A 37 -46.15 -27.65 10.74
N LEU A 38 -46.63 -27.57 11.98
CA LEU A 38 -45.77 -27.82 13.16
C LEU A 38 -45.06 -29.19 13.13
N LYS A 39 -45.67 -30.19 12.48
CA LYS A 39 -45.05 -31.52 12.35
C LYS A 39 -43.85 -31.54 11.41
N THR A 40 -43.73 -30.59 10.49
CA THR A 40 -42.63 -30.50 9.53
C THR A 40 -41.48 -29.62 10.04
N VAL A 41 -41.66 -28.92 11.16
CA VAL A 41 -40.65 -27.98 11.71
C VAL A 41 -39.31 -28.65 12.04
N PRO A 42 -39.25 -29.85 12.66
CA PRO A 42 -37.96 -30.54 12.88
C PRO A 42 -37.16 -30.75 11.59
N ASP A 43 -37.83 -31.24 10.54
CA ASP A 43 -37.21 -31.46 9.24
C ASP A 43 -36.73 -30.14 8.61
N LEU A 44 -37.49 -29.05 8.78
CA LEU A 44 -37.07 -27.71 8.33
C LEU A 44 -35.83 -27.20 9.06
N ILE A 45 -35.71 -27.46 10.37
CA ILE A 45 -34.51 -27.10 11.15
C ILE A 45 -33.30 -27.94 10.70
N GLU A 46 -33.48 -29.25 10.49
CA GLU A 46 -32.41 -30.10 9.95
C GLU A 46 -31.94 -29.61 8.58
N ASN A 47 -32.87 -29.28 7.70
CA ASN A 47 -32.59 -28.71 6.38
C ASN A 47 -31.82 -27.38 6.45
N LEU A 48 -32.14 -26.51 7.41
CA LEU A 48 -31.38 -25.29 7.67
C LEU A 48 -29.96 -25.59 8.14
N GLY A 49 -29.77 -26.61 8.99
CA GLY A 49 -28.45 -27.06 9.44
C GLY A 49 -27.60 -27.61 8.29
N GLN A 50 -28.19 -28.40 7.40
CA GLN A 50 -27.50 -28.88 6.20
C GLN A 50 -27.12 -27.73 5.26
N ALA A 51 -28.03 -26.76 5.05
CA ALA A 51 -27.75 -25.59 4.24
C ALA A 51 -26.62 -24.73 4.83
N HIS A 52 -26.59 -24.56 6.16
CA HIS A 52 -25.48 -23.91 6.85
C HIS A 52 -24.15 -24.59 6.53
N GLN A 53 -24.05 -25.91 6.72
CA GLN A 53 -22.81 -26.66 6.48
C GLN A 53 -22.32 -26.50 5.04
N PHE A 54 -23.25 -26.60 4.08
CA PHE A 54 -22.94 -26.41 2.67
C PHE A 54 -22.41 -25.00 2.36
N LEU A 55 -23.05 -23.97 2.91
CA LEU A 55 -22.63 -22.57 2.71
C LEU A 55 -21.29 -22.28 3.38
N GLU A 56 -21.02 -22.89 4.54
CA GLU A 56 -19.73 -22.78 5.23
C GLU A 56 -18.60 -23.42 4.41
N ASP A 57 -18.81 -24.63 3.89
CA ASP A 57 -17.82 -25.33 3.08
C ASP A 57 -17.53 -24.58 1.78
N HIS A 58 -18.59 -24.06 1.12
CA HIS A 58 -18.43 -23.23 -0.07
C HIS A 58 -17.67 -21.93 0.26
N LEU A 59 -18.01 -21.23 1.35
CA LEU A 59 -17.28 -20.03 1.75
C LEU A 59 -15.80 -20.32 2.05
N LYS A 60 -15.47 -21.45 2.69
CA LYS A 60 -14.07 -21.88 2.91
C LYS A 60 -13.34 -22.16 1.59
N GLU A 61 -13.99 -22.79 0.63
CA GLU A 61 -13.43 -23.01 -0.71
C GLU A 61 -13.15 -21.68 -1.41
N VAL A 62 -14.08 -20.73 -1.34
CA VAL A 62 -13.91 -19.37 -1.88
C VAL A 62 -12.77 -18.64 -1.19
N LEU A 63 -12.72 -18.69 0.14
CA LEU A 63 -11.66 -18.02 0.92
C LEU A 63 -10.28 -18.61 0.66
N SER A 64 -10.19 -19.91 0.36
CA SER A 64 -8.93 -20.57 0.00
C SER A 64 -8.52 -20.38 -1.47
N SER A 65 -9.44 -20.01 -2.36
CA SER A 65 -9.14 -19.71 -3.76
C SER A 65 -8.65 -18.29 -4.00
N PHE A 66 -8.92 -17.38 -3.06
CA PHE A 66 -8.07 -16.20 -2.94
C PHE A 66 -6.65 -16.69 -2.67
N CYS A 67 -5.67 -16.21 -3.45
CA CYS A 67 -4.25 -16.38 -3.13
C CYS A 67 -3.98 -15.63 -1.82
N LEU A 68 -4.36 -16.25 -0.71
CA LEU A 68 -3.88 -15.88 0.60
C LEU A 68 -2.46 -16.45 0.66
N PRO A 69 -1.47 -15.59 0.80
CA PRO A 69 -0.08 -15.96 0.60
C PRO A 69 0.36 -16.92 1.69
N SER A 70 0.99 -18.03 1.28
CA SER A 70 1.47 -19.12 2.14
C SER A 70 2.51 -18.66 3.16
N THR A 71 3.28 -17.63 2.81
CA THR A 71 4.09 -16.85 3.73
C THR A 71 3.88 -15.36 3.43
N PRO A 72 4.02 -14.46 4.42
CA PRO A 72 3.94 -13.02 4.18
C PRO A 72 4.94 -12.50 3.12
N TRP A 73 5.96 -13.30 2.79
CA TRP A 73 7.01 -13.01 1.82
C TRP A 73 6.66 -13.44 0.39
N ASP A 74 5.75 -14.39 0.20
CA ASP A 74 5.24 -14.79 -1.13
C ASP A 74 4.31 -13.71 -1.75
N MET A 75 3.92 -12.69 -0.95
CA MET A 75 3.20 -11.48 -1.38
C MET A 75 4.03 -10.49 -2.20
N LEU A 76 5.34 -10.69 -2.27
CA LEU A 76 6.30 -9.68 -2.71
C LEU A 76 6.53 -9.60 -4.22
N ASP A 77 5.76 -10.36 -4.99
CA ASP A 77 5.80 -10.29 -6.43
C ASP A 77 4.70 -9.34 -6.92
N ALA A 78 5.06 -8.27 -7.64
CA ALA A 78 4.14 -7.28 -8.19
C ALA A 78 3.11 -7.88 -9.19
N SER A 79 3.21 -9.19 -9.45
CA SER A 79 2.23 -10.00 -10.17
C SER A 79 0.95 -10.33 -9.37
N GLN A 80 0.85 -9.92 -8.09
CA GLN A 80 -0.28 -10.26 -7.21
C GLN A 80 -1.08 -9.08 -6.62
N THR A 81 -1.07 -7.91 -7.26
CA THR A 81 -2.36 -7.18 -7.31
C THR A 81 -3.26 -8.06 -8.16
N GLN A 82 -4.31 -8.66 -7.58
CA GLN A 82 -5.26 -9.38 -8.41
C GLN A 82 -5.86 -8.35 -9.36
N ASP A 83 -5.38 -8.38 -10.60
CA ASP A 83 -5.89 -7.54 -11.67
C ASP A 83 -7.41 -7.73 -11.71
N THR A 84 -8.11 -6.69 -12.13
CA THR A 84 -9.56 -6.69 -12.31
C THR A 84 -10.03 -7.95 -13.05
N GLU A 85 -9.23 -8.47 -13.98
CA GLU A 85 -9.46 -9.74 -14.67
C GLU A 85 -9.40 -10.97 -13.76
N GLN A 86 -8.42 -11.07 -12.86
CA GLN A 86 -8.29 -12.18 -11.91
C GLN A 86 -9.46 -12.20 -10.92
N LEU A 87 -9.88 -11.03 -10.43
CA LEU A 87 -11.06 -10.89 -9.57
C LEU A 87 -12.34 -11.28 -10.32
N THR A 88 -12.47 -10.88 -11.58
CA THR A 88 -13.61 -11.26 -12.42
C THR A 88 -13.65 -12.77 -12.66
N ALA A 89 -12.51 -13.41 -12.88
CA ALA A 89 -12.41 -14.86 -13.05
C ALA A 89 -12.78 -15.61 -11.76
N LEU A 90 -12.32 -15.16 -10.60
CA LEU A 90 -12.73 -15.71 -9.30
C LEU A 90 -14.23 -15.56 -9.07
N CYS A 91 -14.80 -14.40 -9.42
CA CYS A 91 -16.24 -14.19 -9.31
C CYS A 91 -17.04 -15.12 -10.22
N THR A 92 -16.53 -15.37 -11.43
CA THR A 92 -17.14 -16.30 -12.37
C THR A 92 -17.08 -17.74 -11.86
N LYS A 93 -15.94 -18.14 -11.30
CA LYS A 93 -15.73 -19.50 -10.76
C LYS A 93 -16.64 -19.78 -9.57
N HIS A 94 -16.72 -18.86 -8.61
CA HIS A 94 -17.37 -19.08 -7.32
C HIS A 94 -18.77 -18.46 -7.20
N ASN A 95 -19.15 -17.58 -8.12
CA ASN A 95 -20.43 -16.89 -8.15
C ASN A 95 -20.79 -16.25 -6.78
N PHE A 96 -20.00 -15.25 -6.36
CA PHE A 96 -20.21 -14.54 -5.09
C PHE A 96 -21.63 -13.98 -4.95
N HIS A 97 -22.25 -13.57 -6.05
CA HIS A 97 -23.64 -13.12 -6.05
C HIS A 97 -24.59 -14.23 -5.59
N HIS A 98 -24.47 -15.43 -6.16
CA HIS A 98 -25.27 -16.58 -5.74
C HIS A 98 -25.01 -16.96 -4.28
N LEU A 99 -23.75 -16.95 -3.83
CA LEU A 99 -23.40 -17.24 -2.43
C LEU A 99 -24.04 -16.22 -1.48
N TYR A 100 -23.92 -14.93 -1.78
CA TYR A 100 -24.55 -13.85 -1.03
C TYR A 100 -26.09 -14.01 -0.99
N CYS A 101 -26.73 -14.22 -2.14
CA CYS A 101 -28.18 -14.43 -2.21
C CYS A 101 -28.62 -15.66 -1.41
N SER A 102 -27.86 -16.76 -1.47
CA SER A 102 -28.17 -18.00 -0.75
C SER A 102 -28.11 -17.82 0.77
N ILE A 103 -27.05 -17.18 1.28
CA ILE A 103 -26.91 -16.87 2.71
C ILE A 103 -28.08 -16.00 3.18
N ASN A 104 -28.38 -14.91 2.46
CA ASN A 104 -29.49 -14.03 2.81
C ASN A 104 -30.86 -14.73 2.77
N HIS A 105 -31.06 -15.60 1.79
CA HIS A 105 -32.31 -16.36 1.65
C HIS A 105 -32.52 -17.30 2.85
N VAL A 106 -31.48 -18.04 3.24
CA VAL A 106 -31.51 -18.93 4.40
C VAL A 106 -31.77 -18.16 5.71
N ILE A 107 -31.10 -17.01 5.90
CA ILE A 107 -31.34 -16.14 7.07
C ILE A 107 -32.79 -15.64 7.09
N ASN A 108 -33.29 -15.11 5.98
CA ASN A 108 -34.65 -14.58 5.88
C ASN A 108 -35.71 -15.66 6.12
N TYR A 109 -35.49 -16.86 5.56
CA TYR A 109 -36.36 -18.01 5.82
C TYR A 109 -36.37 -18.38 7.30
N GLY A 110 -35.20 -18.49 7.94
CA GLY A 110 -35.07 -18.79 9.37
C GLY A 110 -35.76 -17.76 10.27
N GLU A 111 -35.59 -16.45 9.99
CA GLU A 111 -36.25 -15.37 10.73
C GLU A 111 -37.78 -15.36 10.54
N LYS A 112 -38.26 -15.62 9.32
CA LYS A 112 -39.70 -15.75 9.03
C LYS A 112 -40.30 -16.97 9.71
N LEU A 113 -39.61 -18.10 9.70
CA LEU A 113 -40.01 -19.31 10.41
C LEU A 113 -40.10 -19.04 11.92
N LYS A 114 -39.08 -18.41 12.51
CA LYS A 114 -39.07 -17.99 13.92
C LYS A 114 -40.25 -17.08 14.25
N THR A 115 -40.54 -16.12 13.38
CA THR A 115 -41.69 -15.20 13.54
C THR A 115 -43.02 -15.94 13.50
N LEU A 116 -43.18 -16.88 12.56
CA LEU A 116 -44.39 -17.70 12.43
C LEU A 116 -44.63 -18.56 13.67
N LEU A 117 -43.59 -19.24 14.17
CA LEU A 117 -43.66 -20.08 15.36
C LEU A 117 -44.03 -19.29 16.62
N ARG A 118 -43.45 -18.09 16.78
CA ARG A 118 -43.79 -17.17 17.88
C ARG A 118 -45.26 -16.73 17.84
N LEU A 119 -45.76 -16.35 16.66
CA LEU A 119 -47.16 -15.92 16.49
C LEU A 119 -48.17 -17.05 16.74
N GLY A 120 -47.81 -18.27 16.36
CA GLY A 120 -48.67 -19.45 16.50
C GLY A 120 -48.69 -20.08 17.90
N GLN A 121 -47.89 -19.59 18.85
CA GLN A 121 -47.87 -20.09 20.24
C GLN A 121 -49.26 -20.07 20.90
N HIS A 122 -50.12 -19.09 20.55
CA HIS A 122 -51.48 -18.98 21.07
C HIS A 122 -52.45 -20.05 20.52
N ILE A 123 -52.12 -20.70 19.41
CA ILE A 123 -52.95 -21.74 18.77
C ILE A 123 -52.53 -23.12 19.25
N GLN A 124 -51.23 -23.36 19.26
CA GLN A 124 -50.61 -24.55 19.83
C GLN A 124 -49.18 -24.19 20.26
N PRO A 125 -48.79 -24.46 21.52
CA PRO A 125 -47.42 -24.23 21.97
C PRO A 125 -46.45 -25.06 21.10
N CYS A 126 -45.46 -24.38 20.53
CA CYS A 126 -44.28 -25.03 19.97
C CYS A 126 -43.36 -25.41 21.15
N ASP A 127 -42.61 -26.50 21.02
CA ASP A 127 -41.63 -26.90 22.02
C ASP A 127 -40.54 -25.82 22.12
N ASP A 128 -40.31 -25.28 23.31
CA ASP A 128 -39.28 -24.24 23.55
C ASP A 128 -37.89 -24.72 23.08
N ASN A 129 -37.65 -26.03 23.11
CA ASN A 129 -36.44 -26.63 22.58
C ASN A 129 -36.28 -26.39 21.07
N GLN A 130 -37.36 -26.48 20.28
CA GLN A 130 -37.33 -26.24 18.82
C GLN A 130 -37.02 -24.78 18.47
N LEU A 131 -37.54 -23.83 19.24
CA LEU A 131 -37.27 -22.41 19.02
C LEU A 131 -35.80 -22.07 19.30
N ASN A 132 -35.24 -22.66 20.35
CA ASN A 132 -33.82 -22.54 20.71
C ASN A 132 -32.93 -23.21 19.65
N THR A 133 -33.24 -24.43 19.21
CA THR A 133 -32.48 -25.12 18.16
C THR A 133 -32.51 -24.34 16.84
N LEU A 134 -33.64 -23.73 16.48
CA LEU A 134 -33.74 -22.86 15.30
C LEU A 134 -32.81 -21.64 15.43
N GLU A 135 -32.76 -21.00 16.59
CA GLU A 135 -31.88 -19.86 16.84
C GLU A 135 -30.40 -20.25 16.79
N GLU A 136 -30.04 -21.39 17.39
CA GLU A 136 -28.69 -21.97 17.31
C GLU A 136 -28.29 -22.35 15.88
N THR A 137 -29.25 -22.68 15.00
CA THR A 137 -29.01 -23.02 13.59
C THR A 137 -28.87 -21.78 12.69
N VAL A 138 -29.63 -20.72 12.96
CA VAL A 138 -29.60 -19.48 12.15
C VAL A 138 -28.41 -18.59 12.50
N LEU A 139 -27.97 -18.59 13.77
CA LEU A 139 -26.87 -17.74 14.24
C LEU A 139 -25.54 -17.99 13.49
N PRO A 140 -25.11 -19.24 13.23
CA PRO A 140 -23.94 -19.53 12.40
C PRO A 140 -24.06 -18.99 10.97
N VAL A 141 -25.23 -19.06 10.35
CA VAL A 141 -25.46 -18.53 8.99
C VAL A 141 -25.29 -17.00 8.96
N LYS A 142 -25.72 -16.29 10.00
CA LYS A 142 -25.45 -14.84 10.15
C LYS A 142 -23.96 -14.56 10.25
N LYS A 143 -23.20 -15.39 10.97
CA LYS A 143 -21.72 -15.25 11.01
C LYS A 143 -21.11 -15.43 9.62
N LEU A 144 -21.58 -16.41 8.82
CA LEU A 144 -21.14 -16.57 7.43
C LEU A 144 -21.42 -15.32 6.58
N GLN A 145 -22.57 -14.67 6.80
CA GLN A 145 -22.90 -13.41 6.14
C GLN A 145 -21.89 -12.33 6.49
N THR A 146 -21.63 -12.08 7.78
CA THR A 146 -20.67 -11.07 8.22
C THR A 146 -19.27 -11.34 7.65
N THR A 147 -18.80 -12.59 7.72
CA THR A 147 -17.50 -12.98 7.12
C THR A 147 -17.47 -12.75 5.61
N LEU A 148 -18.54 -13.09 4.89
CA LEU A 148 -18.62 -12.82 3.45
C LEU A 148 -18.55 -11.32 3.17
N LEU A 149 -19.32 -10.50 3.90
CA LEU A 149 -19.38 -9.05 3.70
C LEU A 149 -18.02 -8.36 3.89
N GLU A 150 -17.22 -8.80 4.86
CA GLU A 150 -15.83 -8.33 5.07
C GLU A 150 -14.91 -8.60 3.87
N HIS A 151 -15.27 -9.60 3.05
CA HIS A 151 -14.46 -10.04 1.90
C HIS A 151 -15.02 -9.55 0.56
N LEU A 152 -16.24 -9.01 0.52
CA LEU A 152 -16.88 -8.53 -0.71
C LEU A 152 -16.29 -7.23 -1.23
N LEU A 153 -15.81 -6.34 -0.35
CA LEU A 153 -15.25 -5.05 -0.74
C LEU A 153 -13.71 -5.10 -0.69
N ARG A 154 -13.07 -4.85 -1.83
CA ARG A 154 -11.61 -4.97 -2.00
C ARG A 154 -11.02 -3.70 -2.58
N ILE A 155 -9.89 -3.28 -2.06
CA ILE A 155 -9.15 -2.14 -2.60
C ILE A 155 -8.24 -2.66 -3.72
N THR A 156 -8.54 -2.30 -4.97
CA THR A 156 -7.73 -2.63 -6.15
C THR A 156 -6.59 -1.62 -6.34
N LYS A 157 -6.78 -0.38 -5.87
CA LYS A 157 -5.73 0.66 -5.89
C LYS A 157 -5.70 1.43 -4.58
N GLN A 158 -4.64 1.21 -3.79
CA GLN A 158 -4.41 1.91 -2.52
C GLN A 158 -4.20 3.42 -2.74
N PRO A 159 -4.57 4.28 -1.77
CA PRO A 159 -4.20 5.68 -1.82
C PRO A 159 -2.67 5.84 -1.71
N PRO A 160 -2.13 6.99 -2.15
CA PRO A 160 -0.73 7.31 -1.94
C PRO A 160 -0.35 7.27 -0.45
N PRO A 161 0.89 6.87 -0.11
CA PRO A 161 1.39 6.82 1.27
C PRO A 161 1.43 8.19 1.96
N VAL A 162 1.54 9.24 1.16
CA VAL A 162 1.61 10.62 1.63
C VAL A 162 0.76 11.46 0.69
N ILE A 163 -0.18 12.21 1.24
CA ILE A 163 -1.11 13.07 0.50
C ILE A 163 -0.93 14.50 0.97
N ASN A 164 -0.66 15.41 0.03
CA ASN A 164 -0.58 16.84 0.33
C ASN A 164 -1.98 17.46 0.33
N VAL A 165 -2.25 18.38 1.27
CA VAL A 165 -3.49 19.15 1.28
C VAL A 165 -3.57 20.02 0.02
N GLY A 166 -4.70 19.95 -0.67
CA GLY A 166 -4.88 20.61 -1.96
C GLY A 166 -4.59 19.71 -3.17
N ASP A 167 -4.02 18.52 -2.97
CA ASP A 167 -3.75 17.59 -4.07
C ASP A 167 -4.89 16.59 -4.27
N SER A 168 -5.14 16.26 -5.54
CA SER A 168 -6.00 15.13 -5.89
C SER A 168 -5.21 13.83 -5.86
N PHE A 169 -5.83 12.74 -5.42
CA PHE A 169 -5.21 11.42 -5.39
C PHE A 169 -6.08 10.38 -6.08
N GLU A 170 -5.47 9.25 -6.44
CA GLU A 170 -6.16 8.12 -7.05
C GLU A 170 -6.33 7.01 -6.03
N THR A 171 -7.49 6.37 -6.05
CA THR A 171 -7.77 5.13 -5.33
C THR A 171 -8.93 4.42 -6.01
N GLU A 172 -8.98 3.09 -5.87
CA GLU A 172 -9.99 2.26 -6.51
C GLU A 172 -10.38 1.11 -5.58
N VAL A 173 -11.68 0.85 -5.56
CA VAL A 173 -12.31 -0.21 -4.79
C VAL A 173 -13.24 -1.00 -5.71
N CYS A 174 -13.23 -2.30 -5.53
CA CYS A 174 -14.05 -3.27 -6.23
C CYS A 174 -14.98 -3.98 -5.24
N LEU A 175 -16.25 -4.13 -5.62
CA LEU A 175 -17.24 -4.96 -4.95
C LEU A 175 -17.45 -6.25 -5.77
N LEU A 176 -17.23 -7.39 -5.13
CA LEU A 176 -17.17 -8.71 -5.78
C LEU A 176 -18.54 -9.35 -6.05
N ALA A 177 -19.62 -8.78 -5.49
CA ALA A 177 -20.97 -9.29 -5.69
C ALA A 177 -21.95 -8.15 -5.92
N ASN A 178 -22.92 -8.37 -6.80
CA ASN A 178 -24.06 -7.47 -6.89
C ASN A 178 -24.97 -7.68 -5.67
N ILE A 179 -24.85 -6.82 -4.67
CA ILE A 179 -25.62 -6.92 -3.42
C ILE A 179 -26.99 -6.24 -3.49
N SER A 180 -27.29 -5.49 -4.55
CA SER A 180 -28.49 -4.63 -4.61
C SER A 180 -29.04 -4.53 -6.03
N PRO A 181 -30.37 -4.54 -6.21
CA PRO A 181 -30.99 -4.34 -7.53
C PRO A 181 -30.68 -2.95 -8.12
N VAL A 182 -30.30 -1.99 -7.28
CA VAL A 182 -29.85 -0.66 -7.68
C VAL A 182 -28.35 -0.56 -7.44
N ALA A 183 -27.62 0.00 -8.42
CA ALA A 183 -26.21 0.30 -8.32
C ALA A 183 -25.88 1.01 -6.99
N PRO A 184 -25.07 0.42 -6.11
CA PRO A 184 -24.68 1.05 -4.86
C PRO A 184 -23.75 2.24 -5.12
N ALA A 185 -23.74 3.19 -4.18
CA ALA A 185 -22.76 4.27 -4.16
C ALA A 185 -21.66 3.96 -3.15
N LEU A 186 -20.45 4.42 -3.43
CA LEU A 186 -19.33 4.38 -2.51
C LEU A 186 -19.19 5.75 -1.82
N ARG A 187 -18.96 5.77 -0.52
CA ARG A 187 -18.54 6.95 0.24
C ARG A 187 -17.16 6.70 0.83
N ILE A 188 -16.28 7.69 0.73
CA ILE A 188 -14.95 7.65 1.34
C ILE A 188 -14.85 8.69 2.46
N ARG A 189 -14.22 8.30 3.56
CA ARG A 189 -13.91 9.18 4.70
C ARG A 189 -12.47 8.98 5.12
N ILE A 190 -11.82 10.06 5.55
CA ILE A 190 -10.51 9.98 6.18
C ILE A 190 -10.75 9.87 7.69
N ILE A 191 -10.14 8.89 8.33
CA ILE A 191 -10.24 8.66 9.79
C ILE A 191 -8.84 8.48 10.39
N LYS A 192 -8.71 8.62 11.72
CA LYS A 192 -7.47 8.29 12.44
C LYS A 192 -7.23 6.79 12.40
N ALA A 193 -5.96 6.37 12.32
CA ALA A 193 -5.59 4.96 12.43
C ALA A 193 -6.10 4.32 13.74
N ALA A 194 -6.03 5.05 14.86
CA ALA A 194 -6.57 4.58 16.14
C ALA A 194 -8.10 4.35 16.12
N ASP A 195 -8.85 5.14 15.35
CA ASP A 195 -10.30 4.92 15.19
C ASP A 195 -10.58 3.74 14.25
N ALA A 196 -9.71 3.50 13.27
CA ALA A 196 -9.76 2.31 12.43
C ALA A 196 -9.54 1.03 13.26
N GLU A 197 -8.62 1.04 14.22
CA GLU A 197 -8.40 -0.08 15.17
C GLU A 197 -9.65 -0.37 16.03
N LYS A 198 -10.39 0.67 16.43
CA LYS A 198 -11.67 0.52 17.12
C LYS A 198 -12.75 -0.13 16.24
N LEU A 199 -12.77 0.16 14.93
CA LEU A 199 -13.69 -0.52 14.00
C LEU A 199 -13.38 -2.00 13.90
N VAL A 200 -12.09 -2.33 13.71
CA VAL A 200 -11.64 -3.71 13.52
C VAL A 200 -11.87 -4.55 14.80
N SER A 201 -11.70 -3.96 15.98
CA SER A 201 -11.98 -4.62 17.26
C SER A 201 -13.47 -4.66 17.63
N GLY A 202 -14.35 -4.01 16.87
CA GLY A 202 -15.77 -3.87 17.19
C GLY A 202 -16.06 -2.95 18.38
N ALA A 203 -15.07 -2.18 18.84
CA ALA A 203 -15.21 -1.23 19.95
C ALA A 203 -15.93 0.07 19.56
N ALA A 204 -16.08 0.34 18.26
CA ALA A 204 -16.85 1.46 17.74
C ALA A 204 -17.57 1.07 16.44
N THR A 205 -18.67 1.77 16.14
CA THR A 205 -19.39 1.64 14.87
C THR A 205 -18.96 2.70 13.86
N CYS A 206 -19.26 2.49 12.58
CA CYS A 206 -18.97 3.47 11.53
C CYS A 206 -19.65 4.84 11.77
N GLU A 207 -20.79 4.90 12.48
CA GLU A 207 -21.51 6.16 12.73
C GLU A 207 -20.85 7.02 13.81
N GLU A 208 -20.23 6.36 14.79
CA GLU A 208 -19.55 6.99 15.92
C GLU A 208 -18.22 7.64 15.51
N ILE A 209 -17.66 7.23 14.36
CA ILE A 209 -16.36 7.72 13.91
C ILE A 209 -16.53 9.00 13.11
N GLU A 210 -15.86 10.05 13.57
CA GLU A 210 -15.84 11.33 12.90
C GLU A 210 -14.81 11.37 11.77
N SER A 211 -15.13 12.12 10.72
CA SER A 211 -14.18 12.38 9.64
C SER A 211 -13.09 13.33 10.12
N SER A 212 -11.87 12.91 9.87
CA SER A 212 -10.65 13.60 10.24
C SER A 212 -10.24 14.69 9.27
N ALA A 213 -10.66 14.55 8.02
CA ALA A 213 -10.42 15.52 6.96
C ALA A 213 -11.58 15.49 5.95
N THR A 214 -11.72 16.59 5.21
CA THR A 214 -12.75 16.77 4.18
C THR A 214 -12.19 16.48 2.79
N ILE A 215 -12.87 15.56 2.08
CA ILE A 215 -12.63 15.28 0.66
C ILE A 215 -13.76 15.93 -0.15
N ALA A 216 -13.42 16.66 -1.21
CA ALA A 216 -14.41 17.33 -2.05
C ALA A 216 -15.29 16.34 -2.85
N GLU A 217 -14.64 15.34 -3.44
CA GLU A 217 -15.25 14.30 -4.28
C GLU A 217 -15.25 12.98 -3.51
N ASN A 218 -15.97 12.95 -2.39
CA ASN A 218 -15.95 11.83 -1.44
C ASN A 218 -16.97 10.72 -1.76
N ARG A 219 -17.63 10.79 -2.92
CA ARG A 219 -18.55 9.77 -3.41
C ARG A 219 -18.15 9.29 -4.79
N ALA A 220 -18.29 7.98 -5.01
CA ALA A 220 -18.14 7.36 -6.31
C ALA A 220 -19.40 6.57 -6.67
N ALA A 221 -19.69 6.49 -7.96
CA ALA A 221 -20.60 5.45 -8.45
C ALA A 221 -19.85 4.12 -8.49
N LEU A 222 -20.54 3.00 -8.31
CA LEU A 222 -19.99 1.69 -8.65
C LEU A 222 -20.53 1.30 -10.03
N LEU A 223 -19.62 1.04 -10.96
CA LEU A 223 -19.96 0.64 -12.33
C LEU A 223 -19.67 -0.84 -12.52
N GLU A 224 -20.58 -1.52 -13.21
CA GLU A 224 -20.43 -2.94 -13.53
C GLU A 224 -19.29 -3.15 -14.53
N TYR A 225 -18.43 -4.13 -14.22
CA TYR A 225 -17.34 -4.60 -15.06
C TYR A 225 -17.32 -6.13 -14.99
N GLY A 226 -17.85 -6.80 -16.01
CA GLY A 226 -18.03 -8.25 -15.96
C GLY A 226 -18.99 -8.67 -14.83
N GLN A 227 -18.49 -9.42 -13.84
CA GLN A 227 -19.27 -9.84 -12.67
C GLN A 227 -18.98 -9.03 -11.39
N ILE A 228 -18.09 -8.04 -11.49
CA ILE A 228 -17.67 -7.19 -10.37
C ILE A 228 -18.10 -5.74 -10.60
N TRP A 229 -18.01 -4.93 -9.55
CA TRP A 229 -18.42 -3.53 -9.57
C TRP A 229 -17.26 -2.64 -9.10
N ILE A 230 -16.79 -1.74 -9.95
CA ILE A 230 -15.59 -0.93 -9.71
C ILE A 230 -15.96 0.51 -9.42
N SER A 231 -15.26 1.12 -8.46
CA SER A 231 -15.47 2.51 -8.09
C SER A 231 -15.11 3.44 -9.24
N HIS A 232 -16.06 4.26 -9.64
CA HIS A 232 -15.89 5.28 -10.67
C HIS A 232 -16.15 6.67 -10.08
N PHE A 233 -15.07 7.42 -9.89
CA PHE A 233 -15.11 8.80 -9.45
C PHE A 233 -15.25 9.73 -10.66
N LYS A 234 -16.23 10.64 -10.64
CA LYS A 234 -16.40 11.66 -11.70
C LYS A 234 -15.16 12.56 -11.84
N LYS A 235 -14.50 12.82 -10.72
CA LYS A 235 -13.23 13.54 -10.59
C LYS A 235 -12.42 12.86 -9.49
N LYS A 236 -11.09 12.87 -9.63
CA LYS A 236 -10.19 12.33 -8.59
C LYS A 236 -10.51 12.94 -7.23
N PRO A 237 -10.60 12.13 -6.15
CA PRO A 237 -10.71 12.63 -4.78
C PRO A 237 -9.70 13.74 -4.49
N LEU A 238 -10.18 14.86 -3.94
CA LEU A 238 -9.38 16.04 -3.63
C LEU A 238 -9.43 16.33 -2.13
N LEU A 239 -8.28 16.29 -1.47
CA LEU A 239 -8.16 16.63 -0.06
C LEU A 239 -8.23 18.16 0.12
N LYS A 240 -9.25 18.66 0.81
CA LYS A 240 -9.48 20.11 0.96
C LYS A 240 -9.08 20.69 2.32
N LYS A 241 -9.37 19.98 3.40
CA LYS A 241 -9.22 20.51 4.76
C LYS A 241 -9.00 19.40 5.77
N ILE A 242 -8.24 19.68 6.81
CA ILE A 242 -8.07 18.84 8.00
C ILE A 242 -8.96 19.39 9.13
N SER A 243 -9.58 18.53 9.93
CA SER A 243 -10.45 18.93 11.04
C SER A 243 -9.69 19.75 12.10
N HIS A 244 -10.34 20.74 12.72
CA HIS A 244 -9.73 21.52 13.82
C HIS A 244 -9.45 20.67 15.06
N SER A 245 -10.19 19.57 15.27
CA SER A 245 -9.93 18.60 16.36
C SER A 245 -8.67 17.76 16.15
N TRP A 246 -8.00 17.91 15.00
CA TRP A 246 -6.64 17.43 14.77
C TRP A 246 -5.57 18.45 15.13
N ASN A 247 -5.93 19.74 15.26
CA ASN A 247 -5.01 20.84 15.59
C ASN A 247 -4.93 21.08 17.11
N VAL A 248 -4.66 20.03 17.87
CA VAL A 248 -4.18 20.11 19.25
C VAL A 248 -2.74 19.60 19.15
N ASP A 249 -1.75 20.39 18.75
CA ASP A 249 -1.27 21.62 19.39
C ASP A 249 -0.86 22.70 18.38
N GLY A 250 -1.12 23.96 18.73
CA GLY A 250 -0.59 25.13 18.04
C GLY A 250 0.95 25.15 18.02
N GLU A 251 1.48 25.62 16.89
CA GLU A 251 2.89 26.00 16.64
C GLU A 251 3.96 24.94 16.40
N HIS A 252 3.72 23.63 16.54
CA HIS A 252 4.75 22.64 16.18
C HIS A 252 4.20 21.37 15.51
N LEU A 253 3.88 21.44 14.22
CA LEU A 253 3.78 20.24 13.35
C LEU A 253 5.14 19.53 13.14
N ASN A 254 6.22 20.01 13.80
CA ASN A 254 7.60 19.54 13.65
C ASN A 254 8.11 18.67 14.81
N LYS A 255 7.27 18.19 15.73
CA LYS A 255 7.65 17.18 16.73
C LYS A 255 6.67 16.02 16.74
N SER A 256 7.03 14.99 15.97
CA SER A 256 6.90 13.57 16.36
C SER A 256 5.65 13.16 17.15
N ASP A 257 4.50 13.19 16.48
CA ASP A 257 3.62 12.02 16.43
C ASP A 257 2.79 12.11 15.15
N ASN A 258 3.30 11.41 14.13
CA ASN A 258 2.73 11.34 12.79
C ASN A 258 1.34 10.72 12.88
N GLN A 259 0.28 11.56 12.90
CA GLN A 259 -1.09 11.08 12.94
C GLN A 259 -1.41 10.35 11.62
N LYS A 260 -1.28 9.02 11.68
CA LYS A 260 -1.60 8.13 10.56
C LYS A 260 -3.10 8.19 10.26
N CYS A 261 -3.40 8.31 8.99
CA CYS A 261 -4.74 8.34 8.45
C CYS A 261 -5.07 7.02 7.75
N VAL A 262 -6.35 6.69 7.69
CA VAL A 262 -6.87 5.57 6.91
C VAL A 262 -8.08 6.06 6.11
N LEU A 263 -8.21 5.59 4.86
CA LEU A 263 -9.44 5.76 4.10
C LEU A 263 -10.41 4.66 4.47
N LEU A 264 -11.55 5.08 5.01
CA LEU A 264 -12.71 4.24 5.24
C LEU A 264 -13.62 4.32 4.02
N TYR A 265 -13.74 3.20 3.32
CA TYR A 265 -14.64 3.02 2.19
C TYR A 265 -15.92 2.37 2.68
N GLU A 266 -17.05 2.98 2.39
CA GLU A 266 -18.36 2.50 2.82
C GLU A 266 -19.29 2.42 1.64
N ILE A 267 -19.98 1.29 1.51
CA ILE A 267 -21.11 1.19 0.60
C ILE A 267 -22.29 1.93 1.24
N VAL A 268 -22.80 2.94 0.52
CA VAL A 268 -24.01 3.66 0.88
C VAL A 268 -25.17 3.04 0.09
N PRO A 269 -26.12 2.39 0.76
CA PRO A 269 -27.34 1.93 0.11
C PRO A 269 -28.11 3.13 -0.46
N ASN A 270 -28.64 3.00 -1.68
CA ASN A 270 -29.51 4.00 -2.27
C ASN A 270 -30.91 3.87 -1.66
N PHE A 271 -31.09 4.38 -0.45
CA PHE A 271 -32.31 4.22 0.36
C PHE A 271 -33.57 4.86 -0.23
N GLU A 272 -33.45 5.72 -1.25
CA GLU A 272 -34.61 6.39 -1.85
C GLU A 272 -35.54 5.46 -2.63
N LYS A 273 -35.15 4.20 -2.91
CA LYS A 273 -35.93 3.27 -3.74
C LYS A 273 -36.29 1.92 -3.11
N SER A 274 -35.91 1.63 -1.86
CA SER A 274 -36.23 0.36 -1.20
C SER A 274 -37.16 0.54 -0.01
N GLN A 275 -38.44 0.18 -0.16
CA GLN A 275 -39.42 0.17 0.93
C GLN A 275 -39.24 -0.98 1.95
N ASN A 276 -38.22 -1.83 1.78
CA ASN A 276 -37.85 -2.85 2.76
C ASN A 276 -36.55 -2.44 3.46
N SER A 277 -36.72 -1.73 4.58
CA SER A 277 -35.70 -1.46 5.58
C SER A 277 -35.35 -2.74 6.35
N ALA A 278 -34.68 -3.67 5.68
CA ALA A 278 -33.84 -4.65 6.37
C ALA A 278 -32.42 -4.10 6.30
N SER A 279 -31.83 -3.89 7.47
CA SER A 279 -30.45 -3.45 7.68
C SER A 279 -29.49 -4.29 6.83
N LEU A 280 -29.09 -3.77 5.65
CA LEU A 280 -27.83 -4.22 5.06
C LEU A 280 -26.77 -3.91 6.11
N GLU A 281 -26.20 -4.94 6.72
CA GLU A 281 -24.96 -4.80 7.48
C GLU A 281 -23.99 -3.99 6.62
N ARG A 282 -23.44 -2.91 7.18
CA ARG A 282 -22.63 -1.97 6.41
C ARG A 282 -21.44 -2.71 5.84
N ILE A 283 -21.29 -2.65 4.52
CA ILE A 283 -20.11 -3.15 3.83
C ILE A 283 -19.10 -2.01 3.80
N TRP A 284 -17.95 -2.25 4.40
CA TRP A 284 -16.86 -1.29 4.44
C TRP A 284 -15.50 -1.98 4.38
N THR A 285 -14.48 -1.21 4.03
CA THR A 285 -13.08 -1.67 4.05
C THR A 285 -12.16 -0.49 4.35
N LEU A 286 -10.92 -0.78 4.72
CA LEU A 286 -9.92 0.20 5.18
C LEU A 286 -8.67 0.16 4.29
N SER A 287 -8.16 1.33 3.91
CA SER A 287 -6.86 1.42 3.22
C SER A 287 -5.69 1.07 4.13
N HIS A 288 -4.50 0.97 3.53
CA HIS A 288 -3.28 1.10 4.32
C HIS A 288 -3.19 2.49 4.97
N PRO A 289 -2.50 2.57 6.13
CA PRO A 289 -2.18 3.85 6.74
C PRO A 289 -1.40 4.74 5.77
N PHE A 290 -1.73 6.03 5.76
CA PHE A 290 -1.03 7.06 5.01
C PHE A 290 -0.88 8.33 5.86
N LEU A 291 -0.07 9.28 5.41
CA LEU A 291 0.13 10.56 6.08
C LEU A 291 -0.41 11.72 5.25
N ILE A 292 -0.85 12.76 5.94
CA ILE A 292 -1.25 14.02 5.33
C ILE A 292 -0.19 15.07 5.63
N ILE A 293 0.24 15.80 4.60
CA ILE A 293 1.20 16.90 4.69
C ILE A 293 0.57 18.20 4.19
N ASN A 294 1.09 19.34 4.62
CA ASN A 294 0.65 20.66 4.15
C ASN A 294 1.64 21.32 3.19
N ASP A 295 2.89 20.85 3.20
CA ASP A 295 3.98 21.35 2.38
C ASP A 295 4.76 20.17 1.80
N LEU A 296 5.02 20.22 0.50
CA LEU A 296 5.78 19.17 -0.20
C LEU A 296 7.17 18.96 0.39
N THR A 297 7.79 19.97 1.00
CA THR A 297 9.08 19.81 1.70
C THR A 297 9.06 18.72 2.78
N GLN A 298 7.88 18.42 3.35
CA GLN A 298 7.68 17.38 4.36
C GLN A 298 7.58 15.96 3.77
N TYR A 299 7.41 15.82 2.45
CA TYR A 299 7.09 14.55 1.81
C TYR A 299 8.18 13.50 2.05
N SER A 300 9.47 13.88 2.00
CA SER A 300 10.60 12.96 2.20
C SER A 300 10.51 12.26 3.57
N ASP A 301 10.31 13.05 4.64
CA ASP A 301 10.30 12.55 6.01
C ASP A 301 8.98 11.85 6.36
N ALA A 302 7.85 12.33 5.81
CA ALA A 302 6.56 11.64 5.89
C ALA A 302 6.64 10.26 5.23
N PHE A 303 7.22 10.19 4.03
CA PHE A 303 7.43 8.92 3.36
C PHE A 303 8.36 8.00 4.16
N ALA A 304 9.46 8.53 4.71
CA ALA A 304 10.36 7.75 5.55
C ALA A 304 9.62 7.12 6.75
N THR A 305 8.75 7.90 7.38
CA THR A 305 7.95 7.43 8.51
C THR A 305 7.03 6.29 8.09
N ILE A 306 6.22 6.50 7.05
CA ILE A 306 5.20 5.52 6.67
C ILE A 306 5.83 4.25 6.06
N LEU A 307 6.98 4.41 5.38
CA LEU A 307 7.86 3.34 4.97
C LEU A 307 8.35 2.51 6.17
N TRP A 308 8.91 3.19 7.17
CA TRP A 308 9.46 2.56 8.36
C TRP A 308 8.40 1.82 9.16
N ASP A 309 7.24 2.45 9.30
CA ASP A 309 6.08 1.85 9.96
C ASP A 309 5.63 0.58 9.24
N ARG A 310 5.49 0.67 7.92
CA ARG A 310 5.04 -0.46 7.11
C ARG A 310 6.02 -1.62 7.09
N ILE A 311 7.33 -1.36 7.08
CA ILE A 311 8.33 -2.44 6.99
C ILE A 311 8.70 -2.97 8.38
N PHE A 312 8.89 -2.09 9.35
CA PHE A 312 9.47 -2.42 10.66
C PHE A 312 8.48 -2.28 11.81
N ASP A 313 7.19 -2.05 11.54
CA ASP A 313 6.15 -1.92 12.58
C ASP A 313 6.47 -0.79 13.58
N GLY A 314 7.12 0.26 13.08
CA GLY A 314 7.55 1.41 13.87
C GLY A 314 8.72 1.14 14.83
N LYS A 315 9.24 -0.09 14.88
CA LYS A 315 10.30 -0.51 15.82
C LYS A 315 11.69 -0.16 15.29
N ASP A 316 12.64 -0.10 16.21
CA ASP A 316 14.06 -0.08 15.87
C ASP A 316 14.42 -1.37 15.15
N THR A 317 15.24 -1.27 14.11
CA THR A 317 15.53 -2.39 13.21
C THR A 317 17.02 -2.67 13.12
N GLU A 318 17.35 -3.94 12.93
CA GLU A 318 18.72 -4.40 12.72
C GLU A 318 19.25 -3.96 11.35
N TRP A 319 20.54 -3.69 11.28
CA TRP A 319 21.22 -3.29 10.05
C TRP A 319 21.01 -4.30 8.89
N CYS A 320 21.02 -5.60 9.16
CA CYS A 320 20.82 -6.64 8.14
C CYS A 320 19.46 -6.49 7.40
N LYS A 321 18.40 -6.15 8.14
CA LYS A 321 17.07 -5.91 7.56
C LYS A 321 17.05 -4.58 6.81
N LEU A 322 17.59 -3.52 7.40
CA LEU A 322 17.61 -2.19 6.77
C LEU A 322 18.44 -2.15 5.49
N SER A 323 19.61 -2.80 5.46
CA SER A 323 20.48 -2.83 4.28
C SER A 323 19.83 -3.50 3.07
N THR A 324 19.04 -4.55 3.31
CA THR A 324 18.23 -5.21 2.27
C THR A 324 17.18 -4.25 1.70
N VAL A 325 16.50 -3.51 2.59
CA VAL A 325 15.52 -2.49 2.19
C VAL A 325 16.18 -1.38 1.39
N LEU A 326 17.29 -0.80 1.89
CA LEU A 326 18.03 0.25 1.20
C LEU A 326 18.51 -0.18 -0.18
N SER A 327 18.91 -1.44 -0.34
CA SER A 327 19.29 -2.01 -1.64
C SER A 327 18.14 -2.01 -2.65
N LYS A 328 16.96 -2.45 -2.22
CA LYS A 328 15.74 -2.44 -3.05
C LYS A 328 15.29 -1.02 -3.38
N VAL A 329 15.25 -0.15 -2.37
CA VAL A 329 14.89 1.26 -2.53
C VAL A 329 15.83 1.95 -3.50
N PHE A 330 17.14 1.72 -3.37
CA PHE A 330 18.13 2.29 -4.27
C PHE A 330 17.90 1.87 -5.72
N SER A 331 17.79 0.56 -5.98
CA SER A 331 17.56 0.05 -7.34
C SER A 331 16.28 0.62 -7.93
N TYR A 332 15.20 0.66 -7.15
CA TYR A 332 13.92 1.21 -7.60
C TYR A 332 13.99 2.72 -7.92
N LEU A 333 14.50 3.53 -6.98
CA LEU A 333 14.53 4.98 -7.14
C LEU A 333 15.49 5.43 -8.24
N THR A 334 16.63 4.75 -8.39
CA THR A 334 17.62 5.07 -9.43
C THR A 334 17.25 4.50 -10.80
N GLY A 335 16.51 3.39 -10.85
CA GLY A 335 16.32 2.60 -12.07
C GLY A 335 17.56 1.77 -12.44
N ALA A 336 18.54 1.63 -11.54
CA ALA A 336 19.75 0.87 -11.81
C ALA A 336 19.47 -0.63 -11.89
N THR A 337 19.85 -1.22 -13.03
CA THR A 337 19.67 -2.64 -13.33
C THR A 337 21.01 -3.36 -13.52
N LYS A 338 22.05 -2.66 -13.97
CA LYS A 338 23.36 -3.26 -14.27
C LYS A 338 24.35 -3.20 -13.11
N ARG A 339 24.14 -2.31 -12.14
CA ARG A 339 24.97 -2.17 -10.94
C ARG A 339 24.11 -1.95 -9.71
N SER A 340 24.12 -2.94 -8.82
CA SER A 340 23.55 -2.85 -7.47
C SER A 340 24.52 -2.16 -6.50
N LEU A 341 24.03 -1.86 -5.29
CA LEU A 341 24.89 -1.46 -4.18
C LEU A 341 25.78 -2.64 -3.77
N SER A 342 27.08 -2.39 -3.64
CA SER A 342 28.03 -3.39 -3.13
C SER A 342 28.00 -3.48 -1.60
N GLU A 343 28.61 -4.52 -1.04
CA GLU A 343 28.82 -4.64 0.41
C GLU A 343 29.59 -3.43 0.98
N SER A 344 30.57 -2.91 0.24
CA SER A 344 31.31 -1.71 0.63
C SER A 344 30.45 -0.45 0.65
N ASP A 345 29.50 -0.31 -0.28
CA ASP A 345 28.55 0.81 -0.30
C ASP A 345 27.60 0.73 0.90
N LEU A 346 27.12 -0.48 1.23
CA LEU A 346 26.28 -0.73 2.39
C LEU A 346 27.04 -0.47 3.70
N LEU A 347 28.29 -0.93 3.83
CA LEU A 347 29.12 -0.66 4.99
C LEU A 347 29.34 0.84 5.21
N TYR A 348 29.46 1.61 4.13
CA TYR A 348 29.53 3.07 4.20
C TYR A 348 28.24 3.67 4.78
N PHE A 349 27.07 3.22 4.34
CA PHE A 349 25.78 3.65 4.92
C PHE A 349 25.66 3.31 6.40
N ARG A 350 26.06 2.09 6.79
CA ARG A 350 26.07 1.65 8.19
C ARG A 350 26.88 2.59 9.08
N ARG A 351 28.11 2.93 8.63
CA ARG A 351 28.99 3.87 9.35
C ARG A 351 28.38 5.26 9.40
N LYS A 352 27.79 5.75 8.30
CA LYS A 352 27.14 7.06 8.24
C LYS A 352 25.93 7.15 9.20
N LEU A 353 25.22 6.05 9.40
CA LEU A 353 24.16 5.93 10.41
C LEU A 353 24.69 5.81 11.84
N GLY A 354 25.99 5.63 12.04
CA GLY A 354 26.62 5.48 13.36
C GLY A 354 26.50 4.07 13.95
N ILE A 355 26.30 3.04 13.12
CA ILE A 355 26.05 1.67 13.57
C ILE A 355 27.37 0.87 13.62
N SER A 356 27.83 0.50 14.82
CA SER A 356 29.15 -0.11 15.02
C SER A 356 29.21 -1.62 14.75
N SER A 357 28.11 -2.37 14.88
CA SER A 357 28.05 -3.85 14.66
C SER A 357 26.96 -4.22 13.63
N ASP A 358 27.05 -5.40 12.99
CA ASP A 358 25.99 -5.89 12.08
C ASP A 358 24.69 -6.24 12.82
N SER A 359 24.82 -6.57 14.11
CA SER A 359 23.71 -6.71 15.06
C SER A 359 23.20 -5.38 15.60
N GLY A 360 23.79 -4.25 15.18
CA GLY A 360 23.41 -2.93 15.66
C GLY A 360 22.04 -2.55 15.13
N THR A 361 21.23 -1.94 16.00
CA THR A 361 19.92 -1.43 15.65
C THR A 361 19.98 0.06 15.31
N VAL A 362 18.99 0.51 14.57
CA VAL A 362 18.83 1.92 14.21
C VAL A 362 17.35 2.29 14.33
N SER A 363 17.10 3.49 14.87
CA SER A 363 15.77 4.04 15.06
C SER A 363 15.32 4.85 13.85
N LEU A 364 14.01 5.00 13.67
CA LEU A 364 13.42 5.90 12.67
C LEU A 364 13.97 7.33 12.81
N LYS A 365 14.20 7.76 14.06
CA LYS A 365 14.71 9.10 14.37
C LYS A 365 16.12 9.28 13.82
N ARG A 366 17.03 8.33 14.06
CA ARG A 366 18.39 8.37 13.50
C ARG A 366 18.38 8.26 11.97
N PHE A 367 17.46 7.48 11.42
CA PHE A 367 17.33 7.26 9.98
C PHE A 367 16.84 8.50 9.21
N SER A 368 15.85 9.22 9.73
CA SER A 368 15.11 10.23 8.95
C SER A 368 14.95 11.60 9.58
N LYS A 369 15.14 11.74 10.90
CA LYS A 369 14.82 13.00 11.63
C LYS A 369 16.05 13.71 12.20
N GLU A 370 17.05 12.96 12.62
CA GLU A 370 18.30 13.51 13.14
C GLU A 370 19.25 13.87 12.01
N ASP A 371 19.96 14.98 12.20
CA ASP A 371 21.05 15.37 11.32
C ASP A 371 22.15 14.30 11.32
N VAL A 372 22.70 14.00 10.15
CA VAL A 372 23.76 12.97 10.01
C VAL A 372 24.96 13.31 10.88
N ASP A 373 25.31 14.59 10.92
CA ASP A 373 26.43 15.21 11.63
C ASP A 373 25.96 16.56 12.23
N SER A 374 26.56 17.02 13.33
CA SER A 374 26.21 18.27 14.01
C SER A 374 26.38 19.52 13.13
N ASP A 375 27.30 19.44 12.16
CA ASP A 375 27.58 20.54 11.23
C ASP A 375 26.66 20.54 10.00
N LEU A 376 25.84 19.50 9.84
CA LEU A 376 24.91 19.31 8.74
C LEU A 376 23.47 19.53 9.22
N ARG A 377 22.59 19.88 8.29
CA ARG A 377 21.17 20.18 8.56
C ARG A 377 20.23 19.28 7.76
N PHE A 378 20.64 18.03 7.59
CA PHE A 378 19.84 17.02 6.90
C PHE A 378 20.07 15.63 7.47
N SER A 379 19.03 14.79 7.38
CA SER A 379 19.05 13.40 7.82
C SER A 379 19.67 12.45 6.80
N PHE A 380 19.99 11.23 7.25
CA PHE A 380 20.51 10.18 6.37
C PHE A 380 19.56 9.90 5.21
N TRP A 381 18.25 9.79 5.49
CA TRP A 381 17.25 9.53 4.48
C TRP A 381 17.17 10.61 3.40
N SER A 382 17.18 11.88 3.81
CA SER A 382 17.15 13.01 2.88
C SER A 382 18.40 13.07 2.01
N TRP A 383 19.57 12.77 2.59
CA TRP A 383 20.83 12.60 1.85
C TRP A 383 20.76 11.46 0.83
N PHE A 384 20.34 10.28 1.26
CA PHE A 384 20.24 9.09 0.42
C PHE A 384 19.25 9.29 -0.73
N CYS A 385 18.07 9.85 -0.47
CA CYS A 385 17.08 10.15 -1.50
C CYS A 385 17.59 11.18 -2.52
N SER A 386 18.31 12.20 -2.06
CA SER A 386 18.88 13.22 -2.94
C SER A 386 19.93 12.63 -3.89
N ILE A 387 20.72 11.67 -3.42
CA ILE A 387 21.65 10.91 -4.28
C ILE A 387 20.87 10.04 -5.28
N CYS A 388 19.84 9.32 -4.85
CA CYS A 388 19.04 8.51 -5.77
C CYS A 388 18.40 9.35 -6.89
N LYS A 389 17.90 10.55 -6.55
CA LYS A 389 17.34 11.52 -7.51
C LYS A 389 18.34 11.90 -8.61
N ILE A 390 19.56 12.31 -8.25
CA ILE A 390 20.57 12.72 -9.23
C ILE A 390 21.08 11.54 -10.07
N ILE A 391 21.10 10.33 -9.50
CA ILE A 391 21.42 9.13 -10.26
C ILE A 391 20.38 8.91 -11.33
N ARG A 392 19.10 8.85 -10.96
CA ARG A 392 18.02 8.67 -11.91
C ARG A 392 18.02 9.73 -13.01
N ALA A 393 18.20 11.00 -12.63
CA ALA A 393 18.12 12.11 -13.56
C ALA A 393 19.29 12.11 -14.56
N ASN A 394 20.54 12.05 -14.06
CA ASN A 394 21.70 12.43 -14.87
C ASN A 394 22.89 11.45 -14.76
N LEU A 395 22.96 10.64 -13.70
CA LEU A 395 24.14 9.83 -13.41
C LEU A 395 23.99 8.32 -13.63
N LEU A 396 22.81 7.86 -14.06
CA LEU A 396 22.53 6.42 -14.19
C LEU A 396 23.54 5.70 -15.10
N PRO A 397 23.88 6.19 -16.32
CA PRO A 397 24.89 5.53 -17.16
C PRO A 397 26.28 5.48 -16.51
N TYR A 398 26.67 6.54 -15.79
CA TYR A 398 27.94 6.63 -15.08
C TYR A 398 28.01 5.69 -13.88
N TRP A 399 26.89 5.57 -13.15
CA TRP A 399 26.74 4.61 -12.06
C TRP A 399 26.88 3.18 -12.60
N GLU A 400 26.06 2.80 -13.58
CA GLU A 400 26.01 1.45 -14.14
C GLU A 400 27.35 0.99 -14.73
N LYS A 401 28.10 1.90 -15.38
CA LYS A 401 29.43 1.59 -15.94
C LYS A 401 30.56 1.55 -14.90
N GLY A 402 30.31 1.90 -13.65
CA GLY A 402 31.34 1.90 -12.62
C GLY A 402 32.19 3.18 -12.53
N TYR A 403 31.91 4.21 -13.33
CA TYR A 403 32.70 5.46 -13.35
C TYR A 403 32.56 6.30 -12.08
N LEU A 404 31.48 6.08 -11.32
CA LEU A 404 31.31 6.68 -10.01
C LEU A 404 31.86 5.75 -8.92
N MET A 405 32.79 6.28 -8.12
CA MET A 405 33.13 5.67 -6.83
C MET A 405 31.90 5.57 -5.93
N GLY A 406 31.05 6.59 -5.98
CA GLY A 406 29.83 6.65 -5.20
C GLY A 406 30.11 6.82 -3.72
N PHE A 407 29.94 5.74 -2.95
CA PHE A 407 29.94 5.73 -1.49
C PHE A 407 31.30 5.25 -0.94
N ASP A 408 32.19 6.18 -0.61
CA ASP A 408 33.47 5.86 0.04
C ASP A 408 34.01 7.09 0.79
N THR A 409 34.79 6.87 1.86
CA THR A 409 35.34 7.97 2.67
C THR A 409 36.62 8.53 2.04
N LYS A 410 36.96 9.78 2.38
CA LYS A 410 38.20 10.40 1.88
C LYS A 410 39.42 9.60 2.31
N GLU A 411 39.43 9.11 3.54
CA GLU A 411 40.52 8.35 4.16
C GLU A 411 40.68 6.99 3.47
N SER A 412 39.58 6.27 3.24
CA SER A 412 39.64 4.97 2.59
C SER A 412 40.09 5.09 1.13
N ILE A 413 39.60 6.10 0.41
CA ILE A 413 40.09 6.40 -0.94
C ILE A 413 41.58 6.73 -0.90
N ALA A 414 42.02 7.64 -0.03
CA ALA A 414 43.43 8.03 0.05
C ALA A 414 44.35 6.83 0.28
N GLN A 415 43.95 5.88 1.13
CA GLN A 415 44.70 4.63 1.35
C GLN A 415 44.76 3.74 0.10
N LYS A 416 43.63 3.56 -0.60
CA LYS A 416 43.58 2.74 -1.82
C LYS A 416 44.36 3.40 -2.98
N MET A 417 44.40 4.73 -3.01
CA MET A 417 45.11 5.51 -4.02
C MET A 417 46.64 5.44 -3.88
N LEU A 418 47.19 4.99 -2.74
CA LEU A 418 48.63 4.78 -2.54
C LEU A 418 49.28 3.87 -3.59
N TYR A 419 48.49 2.98 -4.20
CA TYR A 419 48.96 2.02 -5.20
C TYR A 419 48.83 2.54 -6.64
N VAL A 420 48.20 3.70 -6.84
CA VAL A 420 47.96 4.31 -8.15
C VAL A 420 49.11 5.27 -8.49
N LYS A 421 49.94 4.87 -9.46
CA LYS A 421 51.18 5.59 -9.83
C LYS A 421 50.99 6.63 -10.93
N LYS A 422 49.80 7.22 -11.06
CA LYS A 422 49.49 8.24 -12.06
C LYS A 422 48.58 9.30 -11.46
N CYS A 423 48.73 10.54 -11.92
CA CYS A 423 47.78 11.60 -11.60
C CYS A 423 46.41 11.25 -12.21
N CYS A 424 45.37 11.28 -11.39
CA CYS A 424 44.00 10.99 -11.82
C CYS A 424 42.99 11.72 -10.93
N PHE A 425 41.72 11.63 -11.32
CA PHE A 425 40.62 12.08 -10.47
C PHE A 425 39.56 10.99 -10.36
N LEU A 426 38.70 11.10 -9.34
CA LEU A 426 37.53 10.25 -9.17
C LEU A 426 36.31 11.05 -8.75
N LEU A 427 35.15 10.42 -8.88
CA LEU A 427 33.84 11.02 -8.61
C LEU A 427 33.14 10.28 -7.47
N ARG A 428 32.88 10.97 -6.36
CA ARG A 428 32.18 10.42 -5.18
C ARG A 428 30.95 11.26 -4.86
N PHE A 429 29.95 10.70 -4.17
CA PHE A 429 28.85 11.51 -3.68
C PHE A 429 29.30 12.40 -2.52
N SER A 430 28.74 13.61 -2.44
CA SER A 430 29.06 14.56 -1.37
C SER A 430 28.46 14.11 -0.04
N ASP A 431 29.24 14.27 1.02
CA ASP A 431 28.80 14.05 2.40
C ASP A 431 28.15 15.29 3.03
N SER A 432 28.48 16.47 2.52
CA SER A 432 28.17 17.75 3.14
C SER A 432 27.12 18.57 2.38
N GLN A 433 26.72 18.14 1.19
CA GLN A 433 25.68 18.79 0.40
C GLN A 433 24.77 17.75 -0.26
N LEU A 434 23.46 17.93 -0.10
CA LEU A 434 22.43 17.07 -0.69
C LEU A 434 22.55 17.04 -2.21
N GLY A 435 22.58 15.83 -2.78
CA GLY A 435 22.56 15.62 -4.23
C GLY A 435 23.80 16.14 -4.97
N ALA A 436 24.87 16.54 -4.29
CA ALA A 436 26.07 17.03 -4.94
C ALA A 436 27.08 15.92 -5.23
N LEU A 437 27.88 16.10 -6.28
CA LEU A 437 29.01 15.23 -6.60
C LEU A 437 30.31 15.90 -6.17
N SER A 438 31.24 15.13 -5.61
CA SER A 438 32.59 15.59 -5.28
C SER A 438 33.60 15.03 -6.27
N ILE A 439 34.38 15.91 -6.89
CA ILE A 439 35.56 15.56 -7.69
C ILE A 439 36.75 15.49 -6.76
N SER A 440 37.38 14.32 -6.64
CA SER A 440 38.62 14.16 -5.87
C SER A 440 39.79 14.05 -6.83
N ARG A 441 40.66 15.06 -6.86
CA ARG A 441 41.91 15.05 -7.62
C ARG A 441 43.03 14.44 -6.79
N PHE A 442 43.85 13.60 -7.43
CA PHE A 442 45.06 12.99 -6.86
C PHE A 442 46.25 13.29 -7.76
N ASP A 443 47.21 14.03 -7.21
CA ASP A 443 48.50 14.27 -7.86
C ASP A 443 49.50 13.21 -7.42
N PHE A 444 50.21 12.62 -8.38
CA PHE A 444 51.34 11.73 -8.12
C PHE A 444 52.63 12.53 -8.29
N ASP A 445 53.20 12.99 -7.18
CA ASP A 445 54.54 13.58 -7.15
C ASP A 445 55.57 12.51 -6.76
N SER A 446 56.81 12.70 -7.21
CA SER A 446 58.02 11.96 -6.87
C SER A 446 58.25 11.76 -5.35
N SER A 447 57.62 12.56 -4.49
CA SER A 447 57.62 12.44 -3.02
C SER A 447 56.63 11.41 -2.44
N ARG A 448 55.76 10.80 -3.26
CA ARG A 448 54.65 9.90 -2.85
C ARG A 448 53.58 10.54 -1.96
N GLU A 449 53.52 11.87 -1.86
CA GLU A 449 52.44 12.55 -1.15
C GLU A 449 51.25 12.79 -2.07
N HIS A 450 50.13 12.12 -1.79
CA HIS A 450 48.87 12.39 -2.49
C HIS A 450 48.26 13.70 -1.99
N ARG A 451 48.29 14.74 -2.81
CA ARG A 451 47.47 15.93 -2.55
C ARG A 451 46.04 15.66 -2.98
N HIS A 452 45.17 15.38 -2.01
CA HIS A 452 43.74 15.25 -2.23
C HIS A 452 43.09 16.64 -2.24
N THR A 453 42.55 17.05 -3.39
CA THR A 453 41.69 18.23 -3.46
C THR A 453 40.29 17.83 -3.89
N ALA A 454 39.29 18.23 -3.11
CA ALA A 454 37.89 17.95 -3.39
C ALA A 454 37.17 19.20 -3.90
N PHE A 455 36.47 19.08 -5.03
CA PHE A 455 35.59 20.12 -5.58
C PHE A 455 34.15 19.65 -5.56
N LEU A 456 33.23 20.57 -5.30
CA LEU A 456 31.83 20.28 -5.24
C LEU A 456 31.16 20.71 -6.53
N LEU A 457 30.56 19.75 -7.23
CA LEU A 457 29.63 20.01 -8.31
C LEU A 457 28.25 20.13 -7.68
N PRO A 458 27.60 21.31 -7.74
CA PRO A 458 26.27 21.49 -7.17
C PRO A 458 25.26 20.57 -7.86
N PRO A 459 24.13 20.27 -7.19
CA PRO A 459 23.02 19.52 -7.75
C PRO A 459 22.28 20.37 -8.79
N ASP A 460 22.96 20.84 -9.84
CA ASP A 460 22.32 21.67 -10.86
C ASP A 460 21.74 20.81 -11.98
N GLN A 461 20.65 21.30 -12.57
CA GLN A 461 19.95 20.66 -13.68
C GLN A 461 20.83 20.59 -14.95
N GLU A 462 21.96 21.28 -15.01
CA GLU A 462 22.89 21.24 -16.16
C GLU A 462 23.96 20.13 -16.08
N LEU A 463 23.81 19.13 -15.19
CA LEU A 463 24.64 17.91 -15.23
C LEU A 463 24.42 17.05 -16.49
N HIS A 464 23.57 17.51 -17.43
CA HIS A 464 23.22 16.86 -18.70
C HIS A 464 24.42 16.65 -19.63
N SER A 465 25.56 17.24 -19.28
CA SER A 465 26.84 16.71 -19.71
C SER A 465 27.86 16.90 -18.59
N LEU A 466 27.77 16.03 -17.57
CA LEU A 466 28.84 15.84 -16.60
C LEU A 466 30.19 15.75 -17.31
N THR A 467 30.24 15.09 -18.48
CA THR A 467 31.40 15.08 -19.37
C THR A 467 31.85 16.49 -19.78
N LYS A 468 31.00 17.36 -20.35
CA LYS A 468 31.35 18.76 -20.67
C LYS A 468 31.78 19.57 -19.44
N GLN A 469 31.12 19.38 -18.30
CA GLN A 469 31.51 20.06 -17.07
C GLN A 469 32.92 19.64 -16.63
N LEU A 470 33.25 18.36 -16.69
CA LEU A 470 34.58 17.82 -16.37
C LEU A 470 35.64 18.17 -17.42
N GLU A 471 35.25 18.32 -18.68
CA GLU A 471 36.11 18.78 -19.77
C GLU A 471 36.54 20.24 -19.55
N ASN A 472 35.57 21.12 -19.24
CA ASN A 472 35.79 22.54 -19.01
C ASN A 472 36.33 22.87 -17.60
N PHE A 473 36.45 21.87 -16.72
CA PHE A 473 36.93 22.10 -15.37
C PHE A 473 38.43 22.40 -15.37
N ASP A 474 38.78 23.67 -15.16
CA ASP A 474 40.17 24.17 -15.25
C ASP A 474 41.18 23.35 -14.45
N ARG A 475 40.77 22.88 -13.26
CA ARG A 475 41.63 22.10 -12.35
C ARG A 475 41.79 20.63 -12.74
N LEU A 476 41.23 20.19 -13.86
CA LEU A 476 41.42 18.85 -14.42
C LEU A 476 42.06 18.89 -15.82
N LYS A 477 42.49 20.06 -16.33
CA LYS A 477 43.08 20.21 -17.67
C LYS A 477 44.36 19.41 -17.86
N ASP A 478 45.13 19.24 -16.79
CA ASP A 478 46.42 18.54 -16.72
C ASP A 478 46.30 17.08 -16.26
N ILE A 479 45.07 16.56 -16.10
CA ILE A 479 44.82 15.19 -15.66
C ILE A 479 44.30 14.34 -16.83
N ASP A 480 45.02 13.28 -17.16
CA ASP A 480 44.72 12.40 -18.29
C ASP A 480 43.84 11.19 -17.94
N TYR A 481 43.60 10.92 -16.65
CA TYR A 481 42.93 9.70 -16.20
C TYR A 481 41.81 9.96 -15.20
N ILE A 482 40.71 9.23 -15.36
CA ILE A 482 39.67 9.04 -14.34
C ILE A 482 39.83 7.65 -13.71
N CYS A 483 39.59 7.54 -12.41
CA CYS A 483 39.66 6.29 -11.65
C CYS A 483 38.24 5.77 -11.39
N ASP A 484 37.92 4.57 -11.88
CA ASP A 484 36.62 3.91 -11.70
C ASP A 484 36.49 3.20 -10.35
N LYS A 485 35.30 2.71 -9.98
CA LYS A 485 35.00 2.02 -8.70
C LYS A 485 35.98 0.90 -8.33
N ASN A 486 36.61 0.27 -9.31
CA ASN A 486 37.56 -0.83 -9.11
C ASN A 486 39.01 -0.34 -9.04
N PHE A 487 39.22 0.97 -8.96
CA PHE A 487 40.52 1.64 -8.98
C PHE A 487 41.27 1.47 -10.31
N THR A 488 40.54 1.26 -11.40
CA THR A 488 41.08 1.15 -12.75
C THR A 488 41.22 2.54 -13.37
N LEU A 489 42.36 2.81 -13.97
CA LEU A 489 42.62 4.06 -14.68
C LEU A 489 42.06 4.01 -16.10
N ILE A 490 41.16 4.94 -16.39
CA ILE A 490 40.52 5.10 -17.68
C ILE A 490 40.98 6.42 -18.28
N ASN A 491 41.33 6.41 -19.57
CA ASN A 491 41.74 7.63 -20.26
C ASN A 491 40.59 8.65 -20.24
N LYS A 492 40.86 9.89 -19.80
CA LYS A 492 39.88 10.97 -19.67
C LYS A 492 39.18 11.26 -21.00
N LYS A 493 39.91 11.28 -22.13
CA LYS A 493 39.30 11.53 -23.45
C LYS A 493 38.31 10.42 -23.82
N LEU A 494 38.72 9.14 -23.66
CA LEU A 494 37.81 8.01 -23.91
C LEU A 494 36.57 8.03 -23.02
N PHE A 495 36.71 8.46 -21.77
CA PHE A 495 35.58 8.64 -20.86
C PHE A 495 34.65 9.77 -21.33
N LEU A 496 35.21 10.92 -21.71
CA LEU A 496 34.46 12.09 -22.18
C LEU A 496 33.75 11.84 -23.51
N ASP A 497 34.39 11.11 -24.42
CA ASP A 497 33.91 10.79 -25.77
C ASP A 497 32.99 9.55 -25.81
N SER A 498 32.67 8.95 -24.65
CA SER A 498 31.89 7.71 -24.59
C SER A 498 30.45 7.96 -25.07
N PRO A 499 30.00 7.34 -26.18
CA PRO A 499 28.69 7.62 -26.77
C PRO A 499 27.54 7.31 -25.81
N ASP A 500 27.65 6.25 -24.99
CA ASP A 500 26.59 5.93 -24.02
C ASP A 500 26.54 6.87 -22.80
N LEU A 501 27.50 7.79 -22.66
CA LEU A 501 27.47 8.85 -21.64
C LEU A 501 27.02 10.20 -22.20
N ILE A 502 27.02 10.35 -23.52
CA ILE A 502 26.49 11.52 -24.21
C ILE A 502 24.98 11.34 -24.28
N ILE A 503 24.28 11.97 -23.33
CA ILE A 503 22.82 12.00 -23.30
C ILE A 503 22.36 12.97 -24.41
N GLU A 504 22.32 12.49 -25.67
CA GLU A 504 21.68 13.23 -26.74
C GLU A 504 20.17 13.21 -26.52
N ARG A 505 19.54 14.40 -26.42
CA ARG A 505 18.07 14.53 -26.36
C ARG A 505 17.47 13.94 -27.64
N SER A 506 17.16 12.65 -27.63
CA SER A 506 16.32 12.01 -28.62
C SER A 506 15.16 11.33 -27.88
N ASN A 507 13.98 11.96 -27.98
CA ASN A 507 12.66 11.42 -27.65
C ASN A 507 12.37 11.04 -26.19
N GLN A 508 12.85 11.83 -25.22
CA GLN A 508 12.09 12.10 -23.99
C GLN A 508 11.56 13.53 -24.08
N SER A 509 10.38 13.67 -24.66
CA SER A 509 9.64 14.92 -24.73
C SER A 509 9.36 15.46 -23.32
N GLU A 510 9.67 16.74 -23.12
CA GLU A 510 9.22 17.57 -22.00
C GLU A 510 9.74 17.15 -20.61
N LEU A 511 10.99 17.50 -20.34
CA LEU A 511 11.48 17.71 -18.97
C LEU A 511 11.96 19.16 -18.90
N ASN A 512 11.03 20.06 -18.63
CA ASN A 512 11.25 21.49 -18.51
C ASN A 512 11.40 21.84 -17.01
N ALA A 513 12.64 22.13 -16.62
CA ALA A 513 13.12 23.29 -15.84
C ALA A 513 12.39 23.83 -14.60
N ASP A 514 11.23 23.31 -14.18
CA ASP A 514 10.61 23.68 -12.92
C ASP A 514 10.95 22.62 -11.87
N ASN A 515 11.48 23.05 -10.72
CA ASN A 515 11.70 22.18 -9.55
C ASN A 515 10.49 21.31 -9.19
N LYS A 516 9.28 21.70 -9.61
CA LYS A 516 8.03 20.94 -9.47
C LYS A 516 7.99 19.64 -10.28
N GLU A 517 8.53 19.60 -11.49
CA GLU A 517 8.46 18.42 -12.36
C GLU A 517 9.39 17.30 -11.87
N ALA A 518 10.63 17.66 -11.52
CA ALA A 518 11.57 16.73 -10.88
C ALA A 518 11.04 16.21 -9.54
N TYR A 519 10.34 17.07 -8.78
CA TYR A 519 9.67 16.67 -7.54
C TYR A 519 8.49 15.72 -7.80
N SER A 520 7.73 15.94 -8.87
CA SER A 520 6.63 15.08 -9.30
C SER A 520 7.10 13.68 -9.68
N ILE A 521 8.16 13.56 -10.48
CA ILE A 521 8.76 12.25 -10.82
C ILE A 521 9.26 11.53 -9.57
N TYR A 522 9.88 12.26 -8.64
CA TYR A 522 10.28 11.67 -7.36
C TYR A 522 9.07 11.12 -6.59
N ILE A 523 8.01 11.92 -6.41
CA ILE A 523 6.77 11.48 -5.75
C ILE A 523 6.19 10.25 -6.45
N GLN A 524 6.17 10.23 -7.78
CA GLN A 524 5.69 9.09 -8.56
C GLN A 524 6.53 7.83 -8.30
N CYS A 525 7.86 7.95 -8.24
CA CYS A 525 8.73 6.84 -7.90
C CYS A 525 8.50 6.38 -6.45
N MET A 526 8.36 7.29 -5.50
CA MET A 526 8.09 6.95 -4.11
C MET A 526 6.73 6.25 -3.96
N ASN A 527 5.69 6.76 -4.61
CA ASN A 527 4.37 6.14 -4.66
C ASN A 527 4.39 4.78 -5.38
N GLY A 528 5.20 4.66 -6.44
CA GLY A 528 5.44 3.38 -7.10
C GLY A 528 6.05 2.38 -6.13
N LEU A 529 7.17 2.74 -5.49
CA LEU A 529 7.84 1.96 -4.45
C LEU A 529 6.86 1.53 -3.35
N TRP A 530 5.95 2.41 -2.92
CA TRP A 530 4.92 2.06 -1.92
C TRP A 530 4.04 0.87 -2.31
N ASN A 531 3.78 0.68 -3.60
CA ASN A 531 3.05 -0.49 -4.10
C ASN A 531 3.94 -1.74 -4.16
N PHE A 532 5.27 -1.58 -4.23
CA PHE A 532 6.26 -2.67 -4.21
C PHE A 532 6.71 -3.11 -2.81
N LEU A 533 6.48 -2.30 -1.78
CA LEU A 533 7.04 -2.55 -0.46
C LEU A 533 6.22 -3.57 0.38
N PRO A 534 6.88 -4.55 1.03
CA PRO A 534 6.22 -5.52 1.88
C PRO A 534 5.51 -4.89 3.08
N LYS A 535 4.54 -5.61 3.63
CA LYS A 535 3.93 -5.43 4.96
C LYS A 535 4.94 -5.80 6.08
N PRO A 536 4.67 -5.48 7.37
CA PRO A 536 5.69 -5.54 8.41
C PRO A 536 6.27 -6.94 8.61
N PHE A 537 7.56 -6.99 8.99
CA PHE A 537 8.19 -8.19 9.54
C PHE A 537 7.46 -8.59 10.83
N SER A 538 6.43 -9.43 10.76
CA SER A 538 5.97 -10.16 11.95
C SER A 538 6.83 -11.41 12.14
N SER A 539 7.30 -11.59 13.37
CA SER A 539 7.87 -12.83 13.90
C SER A 539 6.95 -14.02 13.74
#